data_AF-A0AB34ICI3-F1
#
_entry.id   AF-A0AB34ICI3-F1
#
_cell.length_a   1.000
_cell.length_b   1.000
_cell.length_c   1.000
_cell.angle_alpha   90.00
_cell.angle_beta   90.00
_cell.angle_gamma   90.00
#
_symmetry.space_group_name_H-M   'P 1'
#
loop_
_entity.id
_entity.type
_entity.pdbx_description
1 polymer ?
#
loop_
_entity_poly.entity_id
_entity_poly.type
_entity_poly.pdbx_seq_one_letter_code
_entity_poly.pdbx_strand_id
1 'polypeptide(L)'
;MAEKRAYGLSGPAGLQIKPKAKLPRPKPSCGFVEEAEEEEGAKAVVRRMMQGHEGKRAVEMQRQKALAEDESIYDYDGVYDEMQERGGEAQRTKINHRVVVGRPKEEKKARYIGSIMEAHKVREIENEKLFERKMVREAEAEAHLYADKEKFLTSAYRKKLAAREEYEAELKRKEVIEAREDVTKRADLSGFYSNLLHHSLAGNDAAASTAAVDKALAGMKGHARPHEGGGAAGTSSSAAEEFEAPPPPAAAPLVDASLASAIAAATSVEAPRAIDKPPEPPTTVSHARRNDGDAVMSARERYLARKAHKSTG
;
A
#
# COMPACT_ATOMS: atom_id res chain seq x y z
N MET A 1 -39.21 14.63 -22.51
CA MET A 1 -38.12 14.13 -23.38
C MET A 1 -36.83 14.15 -22.57
N ALA A 2 -36.42 13.03 -21.97
CA ALA A 2 -35.21 12.96 -21.15
C ALA A 2 -34.07 12.38 -22.00
N GLU A 3 -33.04 13.18 -22.29
CA GLU A 3 -31.84 12.76 -23.01
C GLU A 3 -31.01 11.80 -22.17
N LYS A 4 -30.88 10.55 -22.63
CA LYS A 4 -29.94 9.57 -22.09
C LYS A 4 -28.54 9.90 -22.60
N ARG A 5 -27.70 10.51 -21.76
CA ARG A 5 -26.26 10.65 -22.05
C ARG A 5 -25.57 9.31 -21.81
N ALA A 6 -25.11 8.67 -22.88
CA ALA A 6 -24.33 7.45 -22.82
C ALA A 6 -22.87 7.79 -22.47
N TYR A 7 -22.44 7.44 -21.25
CA TYR A 7 -21.03 7.50 -20.87
C TYR A 7 -20.34 6.22 -21.33
N GLY A 8 -19.67 6.30 -22.47
CA GLY A 8 -18.82 5.24 -23.00
C GLY A 8 -17.77 5.85 -23.92
N LEU A 9 -16.54 5.36 -23.85
CA LEU A 9 -15.38 5.81 -24.63
C LEU A 9 -15.53 5.39 -26.12
N SER A 10 -16.59 5.81 -26.80
CA SER A 10 -16.81 5.57 -28.23
C SER A 10 -16.39 6.79 -29.05
N GLY A 11 -15.14 7.22 -28.89
CA GLY A 11 -14.49 8.14 -29.81
C GLY A 11 -13.78 7.36 -30.94
N PRO A 12 -13.35 8.03 -32.03
CA PRO A 12 -12.63 7.39 -33.14
C PRO A 12 -11.28 6.78 -32.72
N ALA A 13 -10.80 7.06 -31.50
CA ALA A 13 -9.62 6.48 -30.87
C ALA A 13 -9.93 5.31 -29.91
N GLY A 14 -11.14 4.75 -29.95
CA GLY A 14 -11.51 3.56 -29.20
C GLY A 14 -10.88 2.29 -29.80
N LEU A 15 -10.44 1.37 -28.94
CA LEU A 15 -9.85 0.09 -29.32
C LEU A 15 -10.85 -0.74 -30.15
N GLN A 16 -10.78 -0.63 -31.48
CA GLN A 16 -11.59 -1.41 -32.41
C GLN A 16 -11.10 -2.86 -32.41
N ILE A 17 -11.60 -3.67 -31.47
CA ILE A 17 -11.43 -5.11 -31.50
C ILE A 17 -12.26 -5.62 -32.68
N LYS A 18 -11.61 -5.78 -33.84
CA LYS A 18 -12.24 -6.41 -35.00
C LYS A 18 -12.72 -7.82 -34.58
N PRO A 19 -13.98 -8.21 -34.88
CA PRO A 19 -14.44 -9.55 -34.58
C PRO A 19 -13.55 -10.55 -35.34
N LYS A 20 -12.92 -11.49 -34.61
CA LYS A 20 -12.14 -12.56 -35.22
C LYS A 20 -13.06 -13.37 -36.15
N ALA A 21 -12.67 -13.51 -37.41
CA ALA A 21 -13.38 -14.35 -38.37
C ALA A 21 -13.50 -15.78 -37.81
N LYS A 22 -14.71 -16.32 -37.78
CA LYS A 22 -14.95 -17.71 -37.38
C LYS A 22 -14.30 -18.61 -38.43
N LEU A 23 -13.24 -19.32 -38.04
CA LEU A 23 -12.69 -20.42 -38.82
C LEU A 23 -13.81 -21.46 -39.07
N PRO A 24 -13.87 -22.07 -40.26
CA PRO A 24 -14.86 -23.11 -40.55
C PRO A 24 -14.64 -24.27 -39.57
N ARG A 25 -15.70 -24.65 -38.85
CA ARG A 25 -15.65 -25.84 -37.99
C ARG A 25 -15.46 -27.08 -38.89
N PRO A 26 -14.47 -27.95 -38.64
CA PRO A 26 -14.40 -29.21 -39.35
C PRO A 26 -15.67 -30.01 -39.04
N LYS A 27 -16.29 -30.56 -40.09
CA LYS A 27 -17.46 -31.44 -39.95
C LYS A 27 -17.05 -32.63 -39.08
N PRO A 28 -17.86 -33.06 -38.10
CA PRO A 28 -17.57 -34.27 -37.33
C PRO A 28 -17.64 -35.46 -38.29
N SER A 29 -16.50 -36.04 -38.63
CA SER A 29 -16.43 -37.37 -39.23
C SER A 29 -16.66 -38.39 -38.12
N CYS A 30 -17.93 -38.57 -37.74
CA CYS A 30 -18.35 -39.71 -36.94
C CYS A 30 -19.34 -40.50 -37.79
N GLY A 31 -18.91 -41.68 -38.22
CA GLY A 31 -19.73 -42.63 -38.95
C GLY A 31 -20.82 -43.18 -38.03
N PHE A 32 -22.03 -42.66 -38.19
CA PHE A 32 -23.24 -43.30 -37.70
C PHE A 32 -24.25 -43.38 -38.85
N VAL A 33 -24.19 -44.55 -39.50
CA VAL A 33 -25.27 -45.26 -40.21
C VAL A 33 -26.17 -44.39 -41.09
N GLU A 34 -25.88 -44.37 -42.40
CA GLU A 34 -26.94 -44.30 -43.40
C GLU A 34 -27.11 -45.72 -43.97
N GLU A 35 -28.29 -46.27 -43.70
CA GLU A 35 -28.77 -47.59 -44.09
C GLU A 35 -29.04 -47.57 -45.60
N ALA A 36 -28.01 -47.90 -46.38
CA ALA A 36 -28.16 -48.28 -47.77
C ALA A 36 -28.52 -49.77 -47.79
N GLU A 37 -29.82 -50.07 -47.83
CA GLU A 37 -30.35 -51.36 -48.26
C GLU A 37 -29.94 -51.60 -49.72
N GLU A 38 -28.73 -52.11 -49.92
CA GLU A 38 -28.34 -52.80 -51.14
C GLU A 38 -27.76 -54.13 -50.67
N GLU A 39 -28.22 -55.22 -51.28
CA GLU A 39 -27.90 -56.61 -50.93
C GLU A 39 -26.39 -56.87 -51.10
N GLU A 40 -25.57 -56.41 -50.14
CA GLU A 40 -24.12 -56.59 -50.14
C GLU A 40 -23.85 -58.06 -49.80
N GLY A 41 -23.69 -58.88 -50.84
CA GLY A 41 -23.35 -60.29 -50.69
C GLY A 41 -22.17 -60.50 -49.73
N ALA A 42 -22.16 -61.62 -49.01
CA ALA A 42 -21.24 -61.93 -47.89
C ALA A 42 -19.76 -61.54 -48.08
N LYS A 43 -19.26 -61.45 -49.31
CA LYS A 43 -17.92 -60.97 -49.67
C LYS A 43 -17.67 -59.49 -49.34
N ALA A 44 -18.68 -58.62 -49.43
CA ALA A 44 -18.54 -57.19 -49.14
C ALA A 44 -18.49 -56.91 -47.62
N VAL A 45 -19.28 -57.64 -46.83
CA VAL A 45 -19.22 -57.64 -45.36
C VAL A 45 -17.84 -58.10 -44.87
N VAL A 46 -17.29 -59.17 -45.46
CA VAL A 46 -15.94 -59.67 -45.15
C VAL A 46 -14.86 -58.64 -45.52
N ARG A 47 -14.99 -57.94 -46.65
CA ARG A 47 -14.06 -56.86 -47.05
C ARG A 47 -14.11 -55.69 -46.05
N ARG A 48 -15.29 -55.30 -45.58
CA ARG A 48 -15.45 -54.22 -44.57
C ARG A 48 -14.84 -54.62 -43.22
N MET A 49 -15.02 -55.86 -42.79
CA MET A 49 -14.38 -56.40 -41.58
C MET A 49 -12.85 -56.47 -41.71
N MET A 50 -12.32 -56.86 -42.87
CA MET A 50 -10.88 -56.85 -43.17
C MET A 50 -10.30 -55.42 -43.12
N GLN A 51 -10.96 -54.44 -43.75
CA GLN A 51 -10.55 -53.04 -43.71
C GLN A 51 -10.58 -52.45 -42.28
N GLY A 52 -11.57 -52.82 -41.47
CA GLY A 52 -11.62 -52.46 -40.05
C GLY A 52 -10.48 -53.07 -39.23
N HIS A 53 -10.05 -54.29 -39.58
CA HIS A 53 -8.92 -54.96 -38.95
C HIS A 53 -7.57 -54.37 -39.40
N GLU A 54 -7.45 -53.96 -40.66
CA GLU A 54 -6.27 -53.27 -41.21
C GLU A 54 -6.07 -51.90 -40.54
N GLY A 55 -7.15 -51.14 -40.33
CA GLY A 55 -7.11 -49.87 -39.60
C GLY A 55 -6.65 -50.05 -38.15
N LYS A 56 -7.15 -51.07 -37.44
CA LYS A 56 -6.72 -51.40 -36.07
C LYS A 56 -5.25 -51.82 -36.02
N ARG A 57 -4.79 -52.64 -36.96
CA ARG A 57 -3.38 -53.03 -37.09
C ARG A 57 -2.47 -51.84 -37.36
N ALA A 58 -2.89 -50.92 -38.22
CA ALA A 58 -2.12 -49.70 -38.48
C ALA A 58 -1.98 -48.83 -37.22
N VAL A 59 -3.04 -48.71 -36.42
CA VAL A 59 -3.03 -47.99 -35.13
C VAL A 59 -2.15 -48.70 -34.10
N GLU A 60 -2.21 -50.03 -34.01
CA GLU A 60 -1.36 -50.82 -33.12
C GLU A 60 0.12 -50.70 -33.49
N MET A 61 0.45 -50.74 -34.79
CA MET A 61 1.81 -50.52 -35.29
C MET A 61 2.32 -49.12 -34.96
N GLN A 62 1.47 -48.09 -35.07
CA GLN A 62 1.82 -46.73 -34.67
C GLN A 62 2.00 -46.62 -33.16
N ARG A 63 1.16 -47.28 -32.36
CA ARG A 63 1.30 -47.34 -30.89
C ARG A 63 2.61 -48.01 -30.49
N GLN A 64 2.96 -49.13 -31.12
CA GLN A 64 4.21 -49.85 -30.87
C GLN A 64 5.43 -49.03 -31.29
N LYS A 65 5.37 -48.32 -32.42
CA LYS A 65 6.44 -47.39 -32.84
C LYS A 65 6.62 -46.27 -31.83
N ALA A 66 5.54 -45.65 -31.36
CA ALA A 66 5.59 -44.61 -30.34
C ALA A 66 6.19 -45.14 -29.03
N LEU A 67 5.78 -46.32 -28.57
CA LEU A 67 6.34 -46.97 -27.37
C LEU A 67 7.81 -47.38 -27.53
N ALA A 68 8.26 -47.70 -28.74
CA ALA A 68 9.65 -48.04 -29.02
C ALA A 68 10.58 -46.82 -29.10
N GLU A 69 10.02 -45.66 -29.46
CA GLU A 69 10.74 -44.38 -29.46
C GLU A 69 10.88 -43.82 -28.03
N ASP A 70 9.79 -43.87 -27.25
CA ASP A 70 9.79 -43.45 -25.84
C ASP A 70 8.67 -44.17 -25.07
N GLU A 71 9.05 -44.91 -24.04
CA GLU A 71 8.13 -45.65 -23.17
C GLU A 71 7.22 -44.72 -22.34
N SER A 72 7.66 -43.46 -22.10
CA SER A 72 6.96 -42.45 -21.31
C SER A 72 5.93 -41.61 -22.09
N ILE A 73 5.80 -41.82 -23.41
CA ILE A 73 4.94 -40.99 -24.29
C ILE A 73 3.47 -40.90 -23.84
N TYR A 74 2.98 -41.93 -23.15
CA TYR A 74 1.60 -41.99 -22.63
C TYR A 74 1.50 -41.79 -21.11
N ASP A 75 2.61 -41.47 -20.43
CA ASP A 75 2.62 -41.17 -19.00
C ASP A 75 2.19 -39.72 -18.74
N TYR A 76 0.88 -39.50 -18.83
CA TYR A 76 0.28 -38.18 -18.58
C TYR A 76 0.27 -37.80 -17.08
N ASP A 77 0.34 -38.78 -16.18
CA ASP A 77 0.29 -38.55 -14.73
C ASP A 77 1.62 -38.00 -14.25
N GLY A 78 2.75 -38.58 -14.70
CA GLY A 78 4.09 -38.10 -14.37
C GLY A 78 4.32 -36.62 -14.75
N VAL A 79 3.90 -36.21 -15.95
CA VAL A 79 4.02 -34.80 -16.39
C VAL A 79 3.13 -33.87 -15.55
N TYR A 80 1.97 -34.34 -15.11
CA TYR A 80 1.07 -33.57 -14.27
C TYR A 80 1.61 -33.42 -12.84
N ASP A 81 2.13 -34.50 -12.27
CA ASP A 81 2.82 -34.50 -10.98
C ASP A 81 4.05 -33.58 -11.02
N GLU A 82 4.87 -33.62 -12.07
CA GLU A 82 5.99 -32.68 -12.26
C GLU A 82 5.52 -31.22 -12.34
N MET A 83 4.39 -30.92 -12.98
CA MET A 83 3.82 -29.57 -13.02
C MET A 83 3.34 -29.11 -11.65
N GLN A 84 2.72 -30.01 -10.87
CA GLN A 84 2.25 -29.73 -9.52
C GLN A 84 3.42 -29.60 -8.54
N GLU A 85 4.43 -30.45 -8.64
CA GLU A 85 5.66 -30.37 -7.87
C GLU A 85 6.41 -29.09 -8.20
N ARG A 86 6.62 -28.75 -9.47
CA ARG A 86 7.25 -27.48 -9.87
C ARG A 86 6.45 -26.25 -9.42
N GLY A 87 5.12 -26.32 -9.49
CA GLY A 87 4.23 -25.26 -8.97
C GLY A 87 4.29 -25.14 -7.43
N GLY A 88 4.29 -26.27 -6.74
CA GLY A 88 4.38 -26.40 -5.30
C GLY A 88 5.75 -26.00 -4.75
N GLU A 89 6.83 -26.33 -5.45
CA GLU A 89 8.20 -25.92 -5.19
C GLU A 89 8.38 -24.42 -5.41
N ALA A 90 7.82 -23.85 -6.48
CA ALA A 90 7.81 -22.40 -6.69
C ALA A 90 7.06 -21.66 -5.57
N GLN A 91 6.04 -22.28 -4.99
CA GLN A 91 5.30 -21.73 -3.85
C GLN A 91 6.03 -21.94 -2.53
N ARG A 92 6.64 -23.12 -2.32
CA ARG A 92 7.47 -23.47 -1.16
C ARG A 92 8.74 -22.63 -1.10
N THR A 93 9.43 -22.39 -2.21
CA THR A 93 10.62 -21.52 -2.29
C THR A 93 10.27 -20.08 -1.95
N LYS A 94 9.13 -19.54 -2.40
CA LYS A 94 8.63 -18.20 -1.98
C LYS A 94 8.34 -18.14 -0.48
N ILE A 95 7.77 -19.21 0.08
CA ILE A 95 7.49 -19.30 1.51
C ILE A 95 8.79 -19.45 2.32
N ASN A 96 9.71 -20.28 1.87
CA ASN A 96 10.99 -20.58 2.51
C ASN A 96 11.97 -19.41 2.40
N HIS A 97 12.06 -18.70 1.28
CA HIS A 97 12.83 -17.46 1.15
C HIS A 97 12.37 -16.41 2.18
N ARG A 98 11.07 -16.36 2.50
CA ARG A 98 10.56 -15.46 3.55
C ARG A 98 10.99 -15.89 4.96
N VAL A 99 11.20 -17.18 5.18
CA VAL A 99 11.68 -17.76 6.46
C VAL A 99 13.20 -17.64 6.60
N VAL A 100 13.95 -17.88 5.52
CA VAL A 100 15.43 -17.82 5.49
C VAL A 100 15.96 -16.40 5.67
N VAL A 101 15.23 -15.38 5.21
CA VAL A 101 15.60 -13.96 5.38
C VAL A 101 15.27 -13.43 6.78
N GLY A 102 14.85 -14.28 7.73
CA GLY A 102 14.65 -13.91 9.13
C GLY A 102 13.56 -12.86 9.36
N ARG A 103 12.72 -12.57 8.35
CA ARG A 103 11.57 -11.70 8.56
C ARG A 103 10.53 -12.50 9.33
N PRO A 104 10.12 -12.07 10.54
CA PRO A 104 8.99 -12.70 11.23
C PRO A 104 7.79 -12.70 10.27
N LYS A 105 6.87 -13.65 10.42
CA LYS A 105 5.57 -13.61 9.73
C LYS A 105 4.90 -12.29 10.13
N GLU A 106 5.15 -11.22 9.39
CA GLU A 106 4.36 -10.00 9.47
C GLU A 106 2.94 -10.46 9.15
N GLU A 107 2.09 -10.43 10.18
CA GLU A 107 0.67 -10.62 10.03
C GLU A 107 0.25 -9.73 8.87
N LYS A 108 -0.40 -10.31 7.85
CA LYS A 108 -0.80 -9.56 6.66
C LYS A 108 -1.84 -8.51 7.09
N LYS A 109 -1.37 -7.35 7.53
CA LYS A 109 -2.21 -6.21 7.86
C LYS A 109 -3.01 -5.88 6.61
N ALA A 110 -4.30 -5.64 6.77
CA ALA A 110 -5.13 -5.31 5.62
C ALA A 110 -4.58 -4.05 4.94
N ARG A 111 -4.67 -4.02 3.60
CA ARG A 111 -4.00 -3.03 2.74
C ARG A 111 -4.17 -1.57 3.18
N TYR A 112 -5.28 -1.23 3.84
CA TYR A 112 -5.64 0.14 4.20
C TYR A 112 -5.51 0.47 5.69
N ILE A 113 -5.29 -0.51 6.58
CA ILE A 113 -5.29 -0.25 8.04
C ILE A 113 -4.19 0.74 8.42
N GLY A 114 -3.00 0.64 7.81
CA GLY A 114 -1.91 1.60 8.01
C GLY A 114 -2.34 3.03 7.70
N SER A 115 -2.85 3.26 6.48
CA SER A 115 -3.29 4.59 6.04
C SER A 115 -4.42 5.18 6.91
N ILE A 116 -5.35 4.35 7.39
CA ILE A 116 -6.44 4.80 8.26
C ILE A 116 -5.89 5.22 9.63
N MET A 117 -4.96 4.43 10.18
CA MET A 117 -4.33 4.75 11.47
C MET A 117 -3.46 6.01 11.37
N GLU A 118 -2.75 6.20 10.26
CA GLU A 118 -1.97 7.42 10.00
C GLU A 118 -2.88 8.64 9.87
N ALA A 119 -3.95 8.55 9.08
CA ALA A 119 -4.94 9.61 8.95
C ALA A 119 -5.63 9.95 10.28
N HIS A 120 -5.92 8.94 11.12
CA HIS A 120 -6.43 9.15 12.47
C HIS A 120 -5.44 9.96 13.30
N LYS A 121 -4.16 9.58 13.33
CA LYS A 121 -3.13 10.32 14.08
C LYS A 121 -3.01 11.77 13.62
N VAL A 122 -3.07 12.03 12.32
CA VAL A 122 -3.05 13.41 11.79
C VAL A 122 -4.25 14.21 12.30
N ARG A 123 -5.46 13.64 12.29
CA ARG A 123 -6.66 14.30 12.81
C ARG A 123 -6.59 14.56 14.31
N GLU A 124 -6.04 13.63 15.09
CA GLU A 124 -5.85 13.85 16.54
C GLU A 124 -4.96 15.07 16.78
N ILE A 125 -3.85 15.19 16.06
CA ILE A 125 -2.94 16.35 16.15
C ILE A 125 -3.65 17.65 15.73
N GLU A 126 -4.47 17.61 14.68
CA GLU A 126 -5.27 18.77 14.25
C GLU A 126 -6.31 19.18 15.29
N ASN A 127 -7.01 18.20 15.88
CA ASN A 127 -8.00 18.43 16.93
C ASN A 127 -7.36 19.04 18.17
N GLU A 128 -6.19 18.55 18.58
CA GLU A 128 -5.39 19.12 19.67
C GLU A 128 -5.03 20.60 19.38
N LYS A 129 -4.55 20.90 18.16
CA LYS A 129 -4.27 22.29 17.74
C LYS A 129 -5.52 23.19 17.80
N LEU A 130 -6.68 22.66 17.41
CA LEU A 130 -7.94 23.41 17.48
C LEU A 130 -8.37 23.67 18.93
N PHE A 131 -8.28 22.65 19.79
CA PHE A 131 -8.60 22.79 21.20
C PHE A 131 -7.69 23.81 21.88
N GLU A 132 -6.39 23.79 21.59
CA GLU A 132 -5.44 24.76 22.13
C GLU A 132 -5.72 26.18 21.65
N ARG A 133 -6.01 26.37 20.36
CA ARG A 133 -6.43 27.69 19.84
C ARG A 133 -7.69 28.20 20.52
N LYS A 134 -8.62 27.30 20.83
CA LYS A 134 -9.84 27.65 21.58
C LYS A 134 -9.49 28.07 23.01
N MET A 135 -8.64 27.31 23.71
CA MET A 135 -8.18 27.64 25.07
C MET A 135 -7.45 28.99 25.14
N VAL A 136 -6.59 29.29 24.15
CA VAL A 136 -5.89 30.58 24.08
C VAL A 136 -6.89 31.71 23.88
N ARG A 137 -7.86 31.55 22.97
CA ARG A 137 -8.90 32.56 22.73
C ARG A 137 -9.76 32.82 23.97
N GLU A 138 -10.13 31.79 24.70
CA GLU A 138 -10.88 31.91 25.96
C GLU A 138 -10.04 32.62 27.03
N ALA A 139 -8.75 32.26 27.13
CA ALA A 139 -7.83 32.91 28.07
C ALA A 139 -7.57 34.39 27.74
N GLU A 140 -7.52 34.76 26.46
CA GLU A 140 -7.42 36.16 26.02
C GLU A 140 -8.69 36.94 26.32
N ALA A 141 -9.87 36.34 26.11
CA ALA A 141 -11.15 36.96 26.45
C ALA A 141 -11.30 37.22 27.96
N GLU A 142 -10.83 36.29 28.79
CA GLU A 142 -10.83 36.41 30.26
C GLU A 142 -9.62 37.18 30.81
N ALA A 143 -8.65 37.55 29.97
CA ALA A 143 -7.42 38.21 30.40
C ALA A 143 -7.69 39.53 31.12
N HIS A 144 -8.76 40.25 30.75
CA HIS A 144 -9.17 41.49 31.41
C HIS A 144 -9.63 41.27 32.86
N LEU A 145 -10.19 40.10 33.21
CA LEU A 145 -10.66 39.80 34.56
C LEU A 145 -9.54 39.37 35.51
N TYR A 146 -8.41 38.91 34.97
CA TYR A 146 -7.32 38.32 35.74
C TYR A 146 -5.96 38.94 35.41
N ALA A 147 -5.93 40.16 34.88
CA ALA A 147 -4.70 40.87 34.51
C ALA A 147 -3.74 41.06 35.70
N ASP A 148 -4.29 41.31 36.89
CA ASP A 148 -3.52 41.55 38.11
C ASP A 148 -3.00 40.26 38.78
N LYS A 149 -3.36 39.07 38.26
CA LYS A 149 -2.97 37.79 38.83
C LYS A 149 -1.81 37.16 38.06
N GLU A 150 -0.89 36.55 38.80
CA GLU A 150 0.26 35.84 38.22
C GLU A 150 -0.19 34.56 37.48
N LYS A 151 0.44 34.30 36.31
CA LYS A 151 0.17 33.12 35.48
C LYS A 151 1.21 32.05 35.74
N PHE A 152 0.82 30.96 36.42
CA PHE A 152 1.73 29.86 36.70
C PHE A 152 1.60 28.74 35.65
N LEU A 153 2.70 28.44 34.95
CA LEU A 153 2.77 27.29 34.05
C LEU A 153 3.26 26.05 34.81
N THR A 154 2.45 24.99 34.80
CA THR A 154 2.82 23.69 35.40
C THR A 154 3.94 23.02 34.60
N SER A 155 4.76 22.19 35.25
CA SER A 155 5.86 21.47 34.60
C SER A 155 5.38 20.59 33.43
N ALA A 156 4.20 19.97 33.56
CA ALA A 156 3.58 19.18 32.50
C ALA A 156 3.21 20.03 31.27
N TYR A 157 2.68 21.23 31.48
CA TYR A 157 2.32 22.13 30.38
C TYR A 157 3.56 22.66 29.65
N ARG A 158 4.64 22.98 30.39
CA ARG A 158 5.94 23.34 29.78
C ARG A 158 6.47 22.23 28.87
N LYS A 159 6.35 20.96 29.29
CA LYS A 159 6.73 19.80 28.46
C LYS A 159 5.86 19.68 27.20
N LYS A 160 4.55 19.94 27.30
CA LYS A 160 3.65 19.94 26.14
C LYS A 160 4.01 21.02 25.13
N LEU A 161 4.32 22.24 25.60
CA LEU A 161 4.78 23.32 24.73
C LEU A 161 6.08 22.95 24.01
N ALA A 162 7.07 22.42 24.72
CA ALA A 162 8.35 22.00 24.12
C ALA A 162 8.15 20.90 23.06
N ALA A 163 7.38 19.85 23.38
CA ALA A 163 7.09 18.77 22.42
C ALA A 163 6.37 19.29 21.17
N ARG A 164 5.50 20.29 21.33
CA ARG A 164 4.81 20.94 20.21
C ARG A 164 5.76 21.77 19.35
N GLU A 165 6.63 22.56 19.96
CA GLU A 165 7.64 23.36 19.25
C GLU A 165 8.59 22.46 18.45
N GLU A 166 9.02 21.34 19.02
CA GLU A 166 9.83 20.32 18.34
C GLU A 166 9.10 19.74 17.13
N TYR A 167 7.83 19.34 17.31
CA TYR A 167 7.02 18.80 16.21
C TYR A 167 6.78 19.82 15.08
N GLU A 168 6.49 21.08 15.43
CA GLU A 168 6.35 22.15 14.44
C GLU A 168 7.67 22.46 13.73
N ALA A 169 8.81 22.40 14.42
CA ALA A 169 10.13 22.58 13.82
C ALA A 169 10.48 21.43 12.87
N GLU A 170 10.14 20.19 13.21
CA GLU A 170 10.31 19.03 12.32
C GLU A 170 9.45 19.15 11.07
N LEU A 171 8.18 19.55 11.20
CA LEU A 171 7.31 19.80 10.05
C LEU A 171 7.88 20.90 9.15
N LYS A 172 8.30 22.04 9.72
CA LYS A 172 8.94 23.12 8.94
C LYS A 172 10.21 22.65 8.23
N ARG A 173 11.04 21.83 8.87
CA ARG A 173 12.23 21.24 8.24
C ARG A 173 11.85 20.36 7.05
N LYS A 174 10.83 19.50 7.20
CA LYS A 174 10.30 18.66 6.11
C LYS A 174 9.72 19.49 4.98
N GLU A 175 8.92 20.51 5.29
CA GLU A 175 8.35 21.44 4.32
C GLU A 175 9.45 22.16 3.51
N VAL A 176 10.56 22.56 4.14
CA VAL A 176 11.70 23.18 3.44
C VAL A 176 12.38 22.20 2.49
N ILE A 177 12.56 20.94 2.91
CA ILE A 177 13.15 19.89 2.06
C ILE A 177 12.21 19.59 0.89
N GLU A 178 10.93 19.34 1.16
CA GLU A 178 9.91 19.07 0.14
C GLU A 178 9.78 20.25 -0.83
N ALA A 179 9.76 21.49 -0.32
CA ALA A 179 9.72 22.69 -1.18
C ALA A 179 10.98 22.82 -2.04
N ARG A 180 12.14 22.39 -1.54
CA ARG A 180 13.38 22.35 -2.30
C ARG A 180 13.37 21.24 -3.35
N GLU A 181 12.76 20.09 -3.06
CA GLU A 181 12.67 18.91 -3.93
C GLU A 181 11.46 18.94 -4.87
N ASP A 182 10.60 19.95 -4.73
CA ASP A 182 9.43 20.18 -5.55
C ASP A 182 9.82 20.40 -7.02
N VAL A 183 9.42 19.43 -7.83
CA VAL A 183 9.69 19.35 -9.26
C VAL A 183 9.04 20.51 -10.02
N THR A 184 7.91 21.03 -9.54
CA THR A 184 7.18 22.12 -10.22
C THR A 184 7.88 23.46 -10.11
N LYS A 185 8.73 23.64 -9.08
CA LYS A 185 9.50 24.86 -8.83
C LYS A 185 10.86 24.86 -9.53
N ARG A 186 11.31 23.70 -10.03
CA ARG A 186 12.61 23.54 -10.70
C ARG A 186 12.44 23.46 -12.21
N ALA A 187 13.43 23.98 -12.94
CA ALA A 187 13.47 23.89 -14.41
C ALA A 187 13.79 22.46 -14.90
N ASP A 188 14.54 21.68 -14.11
CA ASP A 188 15.04 20.35 -14.49
C ASP A 188 14.49 19.25 -13.58
N LEU A 189 14.12 18.11 -14.19
CA LEU A 189 13.59 16.91 -13.51
C LEU A 189 14.68 16.03 -12.88
N SER A 190 15.95 16.42 -12.93
CA SER A 190 17.09 15.61 -12.49
C SER A 190 17.02 15.21 -11.01
N GLY A 191 16.53 16.10 -10.14
CA GLY A 191 16.33 15.82 -8.72
C GLY A 191 15.26 14.75 -8.47
N PHE A 192 14.18 14.76 -9.25
CA PHE A 192 13.15 13.73 -9.18
C PHE A 192 13.70 12.35 -9.56
N TYR A 193 14.46 12.28 -10.65
CA TYR A 193 15.03 11.01 -11.12
C TYR A 193 16.11 10.45 -10.18
N SER A 194 16.94 11.31 -9.59
CA SER A 194 17.87 10.89 -8.53
C SER A 194 17.09 10.34 -7.34
N ASN A 195 16.09 11.07 -6.83
CA ASN A 195 15.27 10.63 -5.69
C ASN A 195 14.54 9.30 -5.96
N LEU A 196 13.99 9.14 -7.16
CA LEU A 196 13.37 7.90 -7.62
C LEU A 196 14.40 6.76 -7.65
N LEU A 197 15.61 6.99 -8.18
CA LEU A 197 16.67 5.97 -8.23
C LEU A 197 17.09 5.54 -6.82
N HIS A 198 17.23 6.50 -5.89
CA HIS A 198 17.61 6.22 -4.50
C HIS A 198 16.52 5.52 -3.69
N HIS A 199 15.24 5.74 -3.97
CA HIS A 199 14.14 5.18 -3.16
C HIS A 199 13.42 3.97 -3.79
N SER A 200 13.36 3.87 -5.11
CA SER A 200 12.60 2.79 -5.79
C SER A 200 13.46 1.61 -6.25
N LEU A 201 14.75 1.84 -6.54
CA LEU A 201 15.67 0.78 -7.01
C LEU A 201 16.61 0.28 -5.90
N ALA A 202 16.70 0.98 -4.77
CA ALA A 202 17.48 0.59 -3.60
C ALA A 202 16.80 -0.49 -2.72
N GLY A 203 16.06 -1.40 -3.34
CA GLY A 203 15.66 -2.64 -2.69
C GLY A 203 16.87 -3.57 -2.53
N ASN A 204 17.45 -3.54 -1.34
CA ASN A 204 18.36 -4.52 -0.72
C ASN A 204 19.91 -4.39 -0.82
N ASP A 205 20.55 -3.67 -1.76
CA ASP A 205 22.04 -3.71 -1.88
C ASP A 205 22.76 -2.36 -2.14
N ALA A 206 22.21 -1.23 -1.69
CA ALA A 206 22.48 0.09 -2.29
C ALA A 206 23.39 1.09 -1.52
N ALA A 207 24.21 0.67 -0.56
CA ALA A 207 25.20 1.60 0.03
C ALA A 207 26.40 1.85 -0.92
N ALA A 208 26.71 0.91 -1.80
CA ALA A 208 27.88 0.97 -2.68
C ALA A 208 27.59 1.54 -4.09
N SER A 209 26.37 1.38 -4.62
CA SER A 209 26.00 1.84 -5.96
C SER A 209 25.65 3.33 -6.02
N THR A 210 25.11 3.89 -4.94
CA THR A 210 24.72 5.31 -4.83
C THR A 210 25.94 6.22 -4.89
N ALA A 211 27.02 5.88 -4.17
CA ALA A 211 28.28 6.61 -4.21
C ALA A 211 28.94 6.63 -5.60
N ALA A 212 28.72 5.59 -6.43
CA ALA A 212 29.23 5.53 -7.79
C ALA A 212 28.43 6.43 -8.76
N VAL A 213 27.11 6.47 -8.61
CA VAL A 213 26.22 7.32 -9.42
C VAL A 213 26.42 8.81 -9.09
N ASP A 214 26.59 9.16 -7.81
CA ASP A 214 26.86 10.54 -7.40
C ASP A 214 28.22 11.03 -7.93
N LYS A 215 29.24 10.15 -7.96
CA LYS A 215 30.54 10.44 -8.59
C LYS A 215 30.42 10.64 -10.11
N ALA A 216 29.62 9.81 -10.78
CA ALA A 216 29.42 9.91 -12.23
C ALA A 216 28.68 11.20 -12.62
N LEU A 217 27.66 11.60 -11.84
CA LEU A 217 26.90 12.84 -12.07
C LEU A 217 27.75 14.08 -11.78
N ALA A 218 28.57 14.06 -10.72
CA ALA A 218 29.52 15.13 -10.42
C ALA A 218 30.60 15.30 -11.51
N GLY A 219 31.06 14.19 -12.13
CA GLY A 219 32.02 14.21 -13.23
C GLY A 219 31.49 14.82 -14.54
N MET A 220 30.16 14.78 -14.76
CA MET A 220 29.54 15.36 -15.96
C MET A 220 29.44 16.90 -15.91
N LYS A 221 29.54 17.50 -14.71
CA LYS A 221 29.40 18.95 -14.49
C LYS A 221 30.61 19.78 -14.95
N GLY A 222 31.66 19.13 -15.46
CA GLY A 222 32.90 19.78 -15.94
C GLY A 222 32.90 20.24 -17.41
N HIS A 223 31.82 20.04 -18.17
CA HIS A 223 31.73 20.48 -19.57
C HIS A 223 30.55 21.46 -19.76
N ALA A 224 30.61 22.61 -19.11
CA ALA A 224 29.80 23.75 -19.52
C ALA A 224 30.37 24.32 -20.82
N ARG A 225 29.74 24.05 -21.96
CA ARG A 225 29.98 24.80 -23.20
C ARG A 225 29.43 26.22 -23.02
N PRO A 226 30.17 27.28 -23.41
CA PRO A 226 29.64 28.63 -23.39
C PRO A 226 28.62 28.79 -24.52
N HIS A 227 27.43 29.28 -24.20
CA HIS A 227 26.45 29.73 -25.18
C HIS A 227 26.58 31.26 -25.32
N GLU A 228 27.41 31.68 -26.28
CA GLU A 228 27.54 33.06 -26.73
C GLU A 228 26.34 33.44 -27.61
N GLY A 229 25.66 34.55 -27.28
CA GLY A 229 24.55 35.09 -28.06
C GLY A 229 23.76 36.14 -27.29
N GLY A 230 24.24 37.38 -27.32
CA GLY A 230 23.77 38.49 -26.49
C GLY A 230 22.46 39.17 -26.91
N GLY A 231 21.93 39.95 -25.96
CA GLY A 231 20.83 40.90 -26.10
C GLY A 231 20.61 41.62 -24.76
N ALA A 232 21.27 42.76 -24.59
CA ALA A 232 21.34 43.55 -23.37
C ALA A 232 20.08 44.41 -23.10
N ALA A 233 19.72 44.59 -21.83
CA ALA A 233 19.63 45.89 -21.13
C ALA A 233 18.69 45.80 -19.91
N GLY A 234 19.19 46.16 -18.72
CA GLY A 234 18.39 46.26 -17.51
C GLY A 234 19.19 46.33 -16.21
N THR A 235 20.13 47.26 -16.15
CA THR A 235 20.96 47.59 -14.99
C THR A 235 20.12 48.18 -13.86
N SER A 236 20.22 47.63 -12.65
CA SER A 236 20.25 48.45 -11.42
C SER A 236 20.90 47.66 -10.28
N SER A 237 22.16 47.99 -10.03
CA SER A 237 22.86 47.76 -8.78
C SER A 237 22.38 48.74 -7.71
N SER A 238 22.01 48.24 -6.54
CA SER A 238 22.12 48.95 -5.26
C SER A 238 22.49 47.88 -4.23
N ALA A 239 23.75 47.83 -3.84
CA ALA A 239 24.29 48.54 -2.69
C ALA A 239 24.02 47.75 -1.39
N ALA A 240 25.13 47.47 -0.70
CA ALA A 240 25.24 46.74 0.53
C ALA A 240 24.20 47.15 1.58
N GLU A 241 23.75 46.18 2.37
CA GLU A 241 23.97 46.21 3.83
C GLU A 241 24.03 44.76 4.34
N GLU A 242 25.23 44.36 4.78
CA GLU A 242 25.42 43.23 5.67
C GLU A 242 24.84 43.63 7.04
N PHE A 243 23.64 43.16 7.36
CA PHE A 243 23.10 43.27 8.71
C PHE A 243 23.80 42.22 9.58
N GLU A 244 24.89 42.61 10.21
CA GLU A 244 25.54 41.86 11.28
C GLU A 244 24.55 41.75 12.45
N ALA A 245 24.00 40.55 12.65
CA ALA A 245 23.16 40.24 13.79
C ALA A 245 24.00 40.39 15.08
N PRO A 246 23.52 41.13 16.10
CA PRO A 246 24.26 41.24 17.35
C PRO A 246 24.35 39.86 18.04
N PRO A 247 25.48 39.54 18.72
CA PRO A 247 25.61 38.27 19.43
C PRO A 247 24.55 38.17 20.55
N PRO A 248 24.03 36.96 20.83
CA PRO A 248 23.04 36.78 21.87
C PRO A 248 23.61 37.21 23.22
N PRO A 249 22.87 37.97 24.05
CA PRO A 249 23.33 38.34 25.38
C PRO A 249 23.52 37.07 26.21
N ALA A 250 24.70 36.96 26.83
CA ALA A 250 25.03 35.90 27.77
C ALA A 250 23.92 35.79 28.83
N ALA A 251 23.30 34.62 28.91
CA ALA A 251 22.26 34.32 29.87
C ALA A 251 22.83 34.38 31.30
N ALA A 252 22.65 35.50 31.97
CA ALA A 252 22.74 35.58 33.42
C ALA A 252 21.47 34.93 34.01
N PRO A 253 21.58 33.93 34.90
CA PRO A 253 20.41 33.31 35.51
C PRO A 253 19.74 34.30 36.48
N LEU A 254 18.54 34.75 36.11
CA LEU A 254 17.65 35.60 36.93
C LEU A 254 16.96 34.81 38.07
N VAL A 255 17.69 33.93 38.76
CA VAL A 255 17.22 33.29 39.99
C VAL A 255 18.40 33.07 40.94
N ASP A 256 18.33 33.62 42.15
CA ASP A 256 19.31 33.39 43.19
C ASP A 256 19.40 31.88 43.51
N ALA A 257 20.63 31.34 43.59
CA ALA A 257 20.87 29.92 43.90
C ALA A 257 20.22 29.46 45.22
N SER A 258 19.94 30.41 46.11
CA SER A 258 19.18 30.24 47.35
C SER A 258 17.72 29.82 47.10
N LEU A 259 17.04 30.40 46.11
CA LEU A 259 15.66 30.08 45.75
C LEU A 259 15.57 28.69 45.10
N ALA A 260 16.54 28.35 44.24
CA ALA A 260 16.62 27.04 43.62
C ALA A 260 16.86 25.92 44.66
N SER A 261 17.68 26.18 45.69
CA SER A 261 17.90 25.26 46.81
C SER A 261 16.67 25.11 47.71
N ALA A 262 15.94 26.21 47.97
CA ALA A 262 14.71 26.18 48.77
C ALA A 262 13.59 25.37 48.09
N ILE A 263 13.45 25.47 46.76
CA ILE A 263 12.48 24.68 45.99
C ILE A 263 12.86 23.19 45.98
N ALA A 264 14.15 22.86 45.84
CA ALA A 264 14.63 21.48 45.91
C ALA A 264 14.39 20.85 47.31
N ALA A 265 14.59 21.62 48.38
CA ALA A 265 14.30 21.20 49.74
C ALA A 265 12.79 21.00 50.00
N ALA A 266 11.93 21.85 49.44
CA ALA A 266 10.48 21.70 49.53
C ALA A 266 9.96 20.46 48.78
N THR A 267 10.58 20.08 47.66
CA THR A 267 10.20 18.87 46.90
C THR A 267 10.66 17.56 47.52
N SER A 268 11.49 17.59 48.57
CA SER A 268 12.00 16.37 49.24
C SER A 268 11.09 15.84 50.35
N VAL A 269 10.05 16.58 50.77
CA VAL A 269 9.26 16.23 51.98
C VAL A 269 7.87 15.67 51.68
N GLU A 270 7.40 15.69 50.44
CA GLU A 270 6.07 15.15 50.10
C GLU A 270 6.14 13.84 49.34
N ALA A 271 6.17 12.74 50.10
CA ALA A 271 5.83 11.42 49.58
C ALA A 271 4.41 11.44 49.01
N PRO A 272 4.16 10.92 47.79
CA PRO A 272 2.83 10.99 47.20
C PRO A 272 1.85 10.12 47.99
N ARG A 273 0.89 10.77 48.66
CA ARG A 273 -0.34 10.11 49.09
C ARG A 273 -1.05 9.60 47.84
N ALA A 274 -1.40 8.32 47.84
CA ALA A 274 -2.16 7.68 46.79
C ALA A 274 -3.48 8.45 46.57
N ILE A 275 -3.55 9.20 45.49
CA ILE A 275 -4.80 9.76 44.98
C ILE A 275 -5.48 8.63 44.22
N ASP A 276 -6.66 8.26 44.71
CA ASP A 276 -7.55 7.30 44.08
C ASP A 276 -7.74 7.64 42.59
N LYS A 277 -7.59 6.62 41.75
CA LYS A 277 -7.79 6.70 40.32
C LYS A 277 -9.22 7.20 40.03
N PRO A 278 -9.44 8.32 39.32
CA PRO A 278 -10.78 8.71 38.91
C PRO A 278 -11.38 7.62 38.01
N PRO A 279 -12.70 7.34 38.12
CA PRO A 279 -13.33 6.23 37.40
C PRO A 279 -13.17 6.42 35.89
N GLU A 280 -12.71 5.37 35.23
CA GLU A 280 -12.54 5.34 33.78
C GLU A 280 -13.90 5.63 33.09
N PRO A 281 -13.92 6.43 32.01
CA PRO A 281 -15.15 6.66 31.25
C PRO A 281 -15.64 5.33 30.67
N PRO A 282 -16.97 5.13 30.52
CA PRO A 282 -17.53 3.88 30.06
C PRO A 282 -16.92 3.50 28.71
N THR A 283 -16.58 2.22 28.67
CA THR A 283 -15.86 1.53 27.62
C THR A 283 -16.40 1.81 26.23
N THR A 284 -15.48 1.75 25.27
CA THR A 284 -15.75 1.61 23.85
C THR A 284 -16.99 0.73 23.62
N VAL A 285 -17.95 1.23 22.85
CA VAL A 285 -19.04 0.39 22.35
C VAL A 285 -18.39 -0.64 21.44
N SER A 286 -18.07 -1.80 22.00
CA SER A 286 -17.57 -2.93 21.25
C SER A 286 -18.71 -3.36 20.33
N HIS A 287 -18.58 -3.10 19.04
CA HIS A 287 -19.31 -3.86 18.04
C HIS A 287 -18.65 -5.24 17.91
N ALA A 288 -18.62 -5.98 19.02
CA ALA A 288 -18.47 -7.41 18.98
C ALA A 288 -19.62 -7.91 18.11
N ARG A 289 -19.30 -8.62 17.02
CA ARG A 289 -20.32 -9.30 16.23
C ARG A 289 -21.06 -10.22 17.20
N ARG A 290 -22.33 -9.94 17.44
CA ARG A 290 -23.22 -10.69 18.34
C ARG A 290 -23.41 -12.11 17.81
N ASN A 291 -22.40 -12.95 18.02
CA ASN A 291 -22.53 -14.40 18.01
C ASN A 291 -22.73 -14.88 19.45
N ASP A 292 -23.52 -14.13 20.23
CA ASP A 292 -23.94 -14.53 21.56
C ASP A 292 -24.86 -15.75 21.41
N GLY A 293 -24.69 -16.77 22.25
CA GLY A 293 -25.46 -18.01 22.16
C GLY A 293 -26.97 -17.78 22.11
N ASP A 294 -27.45 -16.77 22.83
CA ASP A 294 -28.86 -16.35 22.85
C ASP A 294 -29.36 -15.83 21.49
N ALA A 295 -28.52 -15.13 20.73
CA ALA A 295 -28.86 -14.67 19.38
C ALA A 295 -29.00 -15.85 18.41
N VAL A 296 -28.14 -16.87 18.54
CA VAL A 296 -28.20 -18.10 17.73
C VAL A 296 -29.44 -18.92 18.08
N MET A 297 -29.78 -19.04 19.37
CA MET A 297 -30.99 -19.74 19.83
C MET A 297 -32.26 -19.04 19.36
N SER A 298 -32.34 -17.70 19.48
CA SER A 298 -33.47 -16.91 18.98
C SER A 298 -33.64 -17.03 17.46
N ALA A 299 -32.53 -17.06 16.70
CA ALA A 299 -32.58 -17.28 15.25
C ALA A 299 -33.13 -18.67 14.90
N ARG A 300 -32.74 -19.71 15.67
CA ARG A 300 -33.22 -21.08 15.50
C ARG A 300 -34.72 -21.21 15.79
N GLU A 301 -35.22 -20.58 16.85
CA GLU A 301 -36.65 -20.56 17.17
C GLU A 301 -37.47 -19.88 16.06
N ARG A 302 -37.02 -18.72 15.56
CA ARG A 302 -37.70 -18.02 14.44
C ARG A 302 -37.72 -18.84 13.16
N TYR A 303 -36.69 -19.66 12.94
CA TYR A 303 -36.65 -20.58 11.80
C TYR A 303 -37.66 -21.72 11.96
N LEU A 304 -37.73 -22.34 13.15
CA LEU A 304 -38.70 -23.40 13.44
C LEU A 304 -40.14 -22.89 13.39
N ALA A 305 -40.42 -21.69 13.90
CA ALA A 305 -41.73 -21.07 13.80
C ALA A 305 -42.17 -20.87 12.33
N ARG A 306 -41.27 -20.35 11.47
CA ARG A 306 -41.55 -20.22 10.03
C ARG A 306 -41.77 -21.57 9.35
N LYS A 307 -41.01 -22.59 9.74
CA LYS A 307 -41.18 -23.95 9.20
C LYS A 307 -42.52 -24.55 9.61
N ALA A 308 -42.93 -24.36 10.87
CA ALA A 308 -44.22 -24.81 11.37
C ALA A 308 -45.38 -24.13 10.64
N HIS A 309 -45.32 -22.80 10.47
CA HIS A 309 -46.32 -22.05 9.70
C HIS A 309 -46.37 -22.47 8.22
N LYS A 310 -45.25 -22.91 7.64
CA LYS A 310 -45.20 -23.40 6.26
C LYS A 310 -45.63 -24.86 6.10
N SER A 311 -45.71 -25.62 7.18
CA SER A 311 -46.30 -26.97 7.17
C SER A 311 -47.80 -26.98 7.47
N THR A 312 -48.36 -25.88 7.98
CA THR A 312 -49.79 -25.77 8.32
C THR A 312 -50.60 -24.95 7.31
N GLY A 313 -50.04 -24.60 6.15
CA GLY A 313 -50.74 -24.00 5.01
C GLY A 313 -50.48 -24.79 3.75
#